data_AF-A0A8X6J6S1-F1
#
_entry.id   AF-A0A8X6J6S1-F1
#
_cell.length_a   1.000
_cell.length_b   1.000
_cell.length_c   1.000
_cell.angle_alpha   90.00
_cell.angle_beta   90.00
_cell.angle_gamma   90.00
#
_symmetry.space_group_name_H-M   'P 1'
#
loop_
_entity.id
_entity.type
_entity.pdbx_description
1 polymer ?
#
loop_
_entity_poly.entity_id
_entity_poly.type
_entity_poly.pdbx_seq_one_letter_code
_entity_poly.pdbx_strand_id
1 'polypeptide(L)'
;MASGETSQFENFSDSKTAVDKILLQPFNYIEQVPGKQIRTKLTKAFNYWLNIPLDKCNEIGEIVQMLHNASLLIDDIEDNSKLRRGVPVAHNIFGIASTINSANYVYFLGLERTLKLDHSDATAVFTEQLLELHRGQGMEIYWRDNFLCPTEQEYKEMVKRKTGGLFGLGVKLMQLFSSNKSDFTKIVALMGLYFQIRDDYANLQSKEYTENKSYCEDLTEGKFSFPVIHSIRSNLGDPRIMNIIRQRTTDIEIKKYAVDLMEKIGSFEYSRNVLKELDAQARNEINHLGCNKYLIAVLDELKLW
;
A
#
# COMPACT_ATOMS: atom_id res chain seq x y z
N MET A 1 -12.08 33.61 12.19
CA MET A 1 -10.66 34.01 12.32
C MET A 1 -9.86 32.75 12.45
N ALA A 2 -9.01 32.49 11.46
CA ALA A 2 -8.18 31.31 11.34
C ALA A 2 -6.76 31.61 11.86
N SER A 3 -6.20 30.67 12.61
CA SER A 3 -4.77 30.49 12.89
C SER A 3 -4.68 29.16 13.66
N GLY A 4 -4.03 28.08 13.22
CA GLY A 4 -2.94 27.93 12.27
C GLY A 4 -1.97 26.92 12.89
N GLU A 5 -2.39 25.65 13.02
CA GLU A 5 -1.51 24.55 13.42
C GLU A 5 -0.90 23.92 12.17
N THR A 6 0.14 24.57 11.65
CA THR A 6 1.03 24.00 10.64
C THR A 6 2.00 23.04 11.32
N SER A 7 2.12 21.84 10.74
CA SER A 7 2.99 20.75 11.17
C SER A 7 4.43 21.18 11.42
N GLN A 8 4.96 20.90 12.61
CA GLN A 8 6.40 20.91 12.89
C GLN A 8 7.03 19.64 12.29
N PHE A 9 7.23 19.65 10.97
CA PHE A 9 8.27 18.85 10.33
C PHE A 9 9.47 19.77 10.18
N GLU A 10 10.50 19.58 10.99
CA GLU A 10 11.72 20.38 10.87
C GLU A 10 12.35 20.19 9.49
N ASN A 11 12.61 21.32 8.84
CA ASN A 11 13.20 21.46 7.53
C ASN A 11 14.58 20.79 7.45
N PHE A 12 14.68 19.63 6.79
CA PHE A 12 15.93 19.12 6.23
C PHE A 12 16.09 19.62 4.77
N SER A 13 16.39 20.91 4.61
CA SER A 13 16.73 21.51 3.30
C SER A 13 18.20 21.89 3.09
N ASP A 14 19.04 21.88 4.14
CA ASP A 14 20.27 22.70 4.09
C ASP A 14 21.55 21.95 3.68
N SER A 15 21.43 20.75 3.12
CA SER A 15 22.55 20.08 2.46
C SER A 15 22.11 19.13 1.33
N LYS A 16 21.11 19.52 0.54
CA LYS A 16 20.88 18.85 -0.75
C LYS A 16 21.75 19.54 -1.79
N THR A 17 22.70 18.79 -2.36
CA THR A 17 23.47 19.29 -3.51
C THR A 17 22.49 19.73 -4.60
N ALA A 18 22.90 20.65 -5.49
CA ALA A 18 22.05 21.02 -6.62
C ALA A 18 21.60 19.79 -7.44
N VAL A 19 22.41 18.72 -7.43
CA VAL A 19 22.11 17.42 -8.02
C VAL A 19 20.96 16.72 -7.30
N ASP A 20 20.98 16.59 -5.98
CA ASP A 20 19.91 15.91 -5.22
C ASP A 20 18.55 16.57 -5.43
N LYS A 21 18.54 17.91 -5.56
CA LYS A 21 17.31 18.65 -5.86
C LYS A 21 16.71 18.26 -7.21
N ILE A 22 17.54 17.98 -8.21
CA ILE A 22 17.10 17.52 -9.54
C ILE A 22 16.63 16.07 -9.46
N LEU A 23 17.43 15.19 -8.86
CA LEU A 23 17.13 13.76 -8.79
C LEU A 23 15.87 13.44 -7.99
N LEU A 24 15.51 14.29 -7.03
CA LEU A 24 14.32 14.12 -6.19
C LEU A 24 13.07 14.83 -6.74
N GLN A 25 13.10 15.46 -7.92
CA GLN A 25 11.91 16.14 -8.46
C GLN A 25 10.67 15.22 -8.57
N PRO A 26 10.76 13.99 -9.14
CA PRO A 26 9.61 13.07 -9.18
C PRO A 26 9.10 12.68 -7.79
N PHE A 27 10.01 12.45 -6.84
CA PHE A 27 9.67 12.12 -5.45
C PHE A 27 8.99 13.28 -4.72
N ASN A 28 9.58 14.47 -4.77
CA ASN A 28 9.00 15.66 -4.12
C ASN A 28 7.64 16.02 -4.72
N TYR A 29 7.40 15.73 -6.00
CA TYR A 29 6.10 15.93 -6.64
C TYR A 29 5.00 15.07 -6.00
N ILE A 30 5.24 13.78 -5.76
CA ILE A 30 4.22 12.91 -5.14
C ILE A 30 4.02 13.23 -3.64
N GLU A 31 5.03 13.79 -2.97
CA GLU A 31 4.92 14.25 -1.58
C GLU A 31 4.02 15.48 -1.42
N GLN A 32 3.87 16.32 -2.45
CA GLN A 32 2.98 17.49 -2.42
C GLN A 32 1.50 17.14 -2.36
N VAL A 33 1.14 15.89 -2.68
CA VAL A 33 -0.25 15.44 -2.71
C VAL A 33 -0.51 14.65 -1.43
N PRO A 34 -1.08 15.25 -0.37
CA PRO A 34 -1.21 14.57 0.92
C PRO A 34 -2.09 13.31 0.79
N GLY A 35 -1.57 12.18 1.29
CA GLY A 35 -2.36 10.96 1.47
C GLY A 35 -3.15 10.99 2.78
N LYS A 36 -3.91 9.92 3.08
CA LYS A 36 -4.69 9.77 4.33
C LYS A 36 -3.83 9.60 5.60
N GLN A 37 -2.50 9.75 5.51
CA GLN A 37 -1.50 9.62 6.59
C GLN A 37 -1.68 8.37 7.47
N ILE A 38 -2.21 7.29 6.90
CA ILE A 38 -2.48 6.03 7.60
C ILE A 38 -1.19 5.47 8.21
N ARG A 39 -0.06 5.58 7.53
CA ARG A 39 1.23 5.05 8.01
C ARG A 39 1.71 5.74 9.27
N THR A 40 1.64 7.06 9.34
CA THR A 40 1.95 7.82 10.57
C THR A 40 1.05 7.41 11.73
N LYS A 41 -0.26 7.23 11.47
CA LYS A 41 -1.21 6.73 12.48
C LYS A 41 -0.85 5.33 12.95
N LEU A 42 -0.43 4.44 12.05
CA LEU A 42 0.00 3.08 12.38
C LEU A 42 1.30 3.07 13.17
N THR A 43 2.32 3.85 12.80
CA THR A 43 3.56 3.97 13.57
C THR A 43 3.26 4.41 15.01
N LYS A 44 2.40 5.43 15.18
CA LYS A 44 1.95 5.86 16.51
C LYS A 44 1.17 4.75 17.24
N ALA A 45 0.30 4.03 16.54
CA ALA A 45 -0.46 2.95 17.13
C ALA A 45 0.45 1.81 17.61
N PHE A 46 1.40 1.35 16.83
CA PHE A 46 2.35 0.32 17.26
C PHE A 46 3.29 0.83 18.37
N ASN A 47 3.65 2.11 18.38
CA ASN A 47 4.48 2.68 19.44
C ASN A 47 3.77 2.67 20.80
N TYR A 48 2.43 2.63 20.83
CA TYR A 48 1.69 2.43 22.08
C TYR A 48 2.03 1.11 22.77
N TRP A 49 2.27 0.04 22.00
CA TRP A 49 2.69 -1.26 22.54
C TRP A 49 4.20 -1.37 22.72
N LEU A 50 4.97 -0.82 21.77
CA LEU A 50 6.41 -0.96 21.71
C LEU A 50 7.15 0.03 22.60
N ASN A 51 6.55 1.18 22.89
CA ASN A 51 7.06 2.20 23.81
C ASN A 51 8.56 2.52 23.59
N ILE A 52 8.92 2.83 22.34
CA ILE A 52 10.29 3.20 21.96
C ILE A 52 10.51 4.71 22.05
N PRO A 53 11.78 5.17 22.15
CA PRO A 53 12.12 6.58 22.10
C PRO A 53 11.51 7.29 20.87
N LEU A 54 11.01 8.51 21.07
CA LEU A 54 10.26 9.24 20.05
C LEU A 54 11.13 9.59 18.83
N ASP A 55 12.40 9.91 19.05
CA ASP A 55 13.41 10.10 18.01
C ASP A 55 13.53 8.86 17.11
N LYS A 56 13.68 7.68 17.70
CA LYS A 56 13.71 6.41 16.94
C LYS A 56 12.40 6.12 16.23
N CYS A 57 11.26 6.42 16.87
CA CYS A 57 9.95 6.29 16.26
C CYS A 57 9.80 7.17 15.01
N ASN A 58 10.29 8.42 15.06
CA ASN A 58 10.27 9.35 13.95
C ASN A 58 11.22 8.91 12.83
N GLU A 59 12.47 8.55 13.15
CA GLU A 59 13.46 8.04 12.18
C GLU A 59 12.91 6.82 11.39
N ILE A 60 12.29 5.87 12.10
CA ILE A 60 11.68 4.68 11.46
C ILE A 60 10.46 5.09 10.63
N GLY A 61 9.64 6.02 11.13
CA GLY A 61 8.49 6.55 10.39
C GLY A 61 8.90 7.19 9.06
N GLU A 62 9.99 7.96 9.05
CA GLU A 62 10.57 8.57 7.84
C GLU A 62 11.04 7.51 6.85
N ILE A 63 11.78 6.49 7.31
CA ILE A 63 12.23 5.38 6.46
C ILE A 63 11.03 4.71 5.77
N VAL A 64 10.01 4.33 6.53
CA VAL A 64 8.81 3.68 5.99
C VAL A 64 8.06 4.59 5.00
N GLN A 65 7.98 5.88 5.29
CA GLN A 65 7.31 6.85 4.42
C GLN A 65 8.07 7.08 3.11
N MET A 66 9.41 7.17 3.16
CA MET A 66 10.26 7.28 1.98
C MET A 66 10.09 6.06 1.06
N LEU A 67 10.20 4.85 1.64
CA LEU A 67 10.07 3.60 0.90
C LEU A 67 8.65 3.44 0.32
N HIS A 68 7.63 3.86 1.04
CA HIS A 68 6.25 3.85 0.54
C HIS A 68 6.07 4.76 -0.68
N ASN A 69 6.52 6.02 -0.59
CA ASN A 69 6.36 6.96 -1.70
C ASN A 69 7.22 6.54 -2.89
N ALA A 70 8.43 6.00 -2.67
CA ALA A 70 9.26 5.43 -3.72
C ALA A 70 8.57 4.22 -4.39
N SER A 71 7.96 3.33 -3.61
CA SER A 71 7.25 2.18 -4.17
C SER A 71 6.05 2.60 -5.01
N LEU A 72 5.32 3.65 -4.63
CA LEU A 72 4.21 4.18 -5.43
C LEU A 72 4.67 4.71 -6.81
N LEU A 73 5.84 5.36 -6.87
CA LEU A 73 6.39 5.84 -8.14
C LEU A 73 6.69 4.69 -9.11
N ILE A 74 7.20 3.57 -8.58
CA ILE A 74 7.49 2.36 -9.36
C ILE A 74 6.19 1.64 -9.72
N ASP A 75 5.29 1.43 -8.77
CA ASP A 75 3.99 0.75 -8.93
C ASP A 75 3.15 1.46 -10.01
N ASP A 76 3.03 2.79 -9.97
CA ASP A 76 2.29 3.55 -10.99
C ASP A 76 2.88 3.36 -12.40
N ILE A 77 4.19 3.13 -12.54
CA ILE A 77 4.84 2.82 -13.83
C ILE A 77 4.54 1.37 -14.23
N GLU A 78 4.73 0.43 -13.31
CA GLU A 78 4.52 -1.00 -13.53
C GLU A 78 3.07 -1.30 -13.92
N ASP A 79 2.11 -0.55 -13.38
CA ASP A 79 0.68 -0.64 -13.65
C ASP A 79 0.22 0.27 -14.80
N ASN A 80 1.07 1.17 -15.31
CA ASN A 80 0.72 2.15 -16.35
C ASN A 80 -0.47 3.06 -15.95
N SER A 81 -0.58 3.35 -14.65
CA SER A 81 -1.64 4.17 -14.05
C SER A 81 -1.62 5.60 -14.62
N LYS A 82 -2.75 6.30 -14.55
CA LYS A 82 -2.88 7.67 -15.10
C LYS A 82 -2.89 8.74 -14.03
N LEU A 83 -3.51 8.44 -12.90
CA LEU A 83 -3.69 9.38 -11.81
C LEU A 83 -3.25 8.75 -10.49
N ARG A 84 -2.73 9.59 -9.60
CA ARG A 84 -2.50 9.25 -8.19
C ARG A 84 -3.03 10.39 -7.33
N ARG A 85 -3.97 10.08 -6.43
CA ARG A 85 -4.57 11.08 -5.51
C ARG A 85 -5.13 12.29 -6.28
N GLY A 86 -5.75 12.04 -7.43
CA GLY A 86 -6.42 13.04 -8.26
C GLY A 86 -5.51 13.87 -9.16
N VAL A 87 -4.19 13.65 -9.15
CA VAL A 87 -3.24 14.36 -10.02
C VAL A 87 -2.52 13.39 -10.98
N PRO A 88 -1.95 13.88 -12.09
CA PRO A 88 -1.16 13.04 -12.98
C PRO A 88 -0.02 12.33 -12.26
N VAL A 89 0.21 11.05 -12.56
CA VAL A 89 1.35 10.28 -12.05
C VAL A 89 2.69 10.91 -12.46
N ALA A 90 3.73 10.75 -11.62
CA ALA A 90 5.02 11.43 -11.81
C ALA A 90 5.68 11.11 -13.14
N HIS A 91 5.58 9.87 -13.62
CA HIS A 91 6.19 9.45 -14.89
C HIS A 91 5.56 10.12 -16.13
N ASN A 92 4.32 10.62 -16.03
CA ASN A 92 3.70 11.42 -17.08
C ASN A 92 4.19 12.88 -17.10
N ILE A 93 4.82 13.35 -16.02
CA ILE A 93 5.37 14.72 -15.90
C ILE A 93 6.88 14.73 -16.17
N PHE A 94 7.63 13.82 -15.54
CA PHE A 94 9.09 13.79 -15.56
C PHE A 94 9.68 12.72 -16.49
N GLY A 95 8.82 11.86 -17.07
CA GLY A 95 9.22 10.71 -17.86
C GLY A 95 9.50 9.47 -17.02
N ILE A 96 9.36 8.30 -17.65
CA ILE A 96 9.56 6.98 -17.04
C ILE A 96 10.98 6.85 -16.48
N ALA A 97 12.00 7.14 -17.29
CA ALA A 97 13.41 6.96 -16.90
C ALA A 97 13.79 7.77 -15.66
N SER A 98 13.43 9.06 -15.62
CA SER A 98 13.68 9.94 -14.48
C SER A 98 12.97 9.45 -13.22
N THR A 99 11.73 8.97 -13.37
CA THR A 99 10.91 8.51 -12.24
C THR A 99 11.44 7.20 -11.65
N ILE A 100 11.83 6.24 -12.50
CA ILE A 100 12.50 4.99 -12.05
C ILE A 100 13.78 5.32 -11.29
N ASN A 101 14.63 6.19 -11.86
CA ASN A 101 15.89 6.55 -11.23
C ASN A 101 15.66 7.25 -9.88
N SER A 102 14.70 8.19 -9.82
CA SER A 102 14.36 8.91 -8.59
C SER A 102 13.87 7.95 -7.48
N ALA A 103 12.95 7.04 -7.81
CA ALA A 103 12.43 6.07 -6.85
C ALA A 103 13.53 5.11 -6.36
N ASN A 104 14.34 4.57 -7.26
CA ASN A 104 15.47 3.70 -6.89
C ASN A 104 16.49 4.42 -6.03
N TYR A 105 16.80 5.68 -6.34
CA TYR A 105 17.68 6.51 -5.51
C TYR A 105 17.11 6.67 -4.09
N VAL A 106 15.81 6.91 -3.95
CA VAL A 106 15.15 7.01 -2.64
C VAL A 106 15.17 5.68 -1.87
N TYR A 107 15.08 4.52 -2.53
CA TYR A 107 15.28 3.24 -1.84
C TYR A 107 16.65 3.17 -1.16
N PHE A 108 17.71 3.62 -1.83
CA PHE A 108 19.05 3.65 -1.23
C PHE A 108 19.22 4.75 -0.19
N LEU A 109 18.55 5.90 -0.30
CA LEU A 109 18.49 6.87 0.79
C LEU A 109 17.77 6.28 2.02
N GLY A 110 16.72 5.47 1.82
CA GLY A 110 16.05 4.73 2.89
C GLY A 110 16.98 3.72 3.57
N LEU A 111 17.82 3.01 2.80
CA LEU A 111 18.87 2.15 3.34
C LEU A 111 19.91 2.95 4.13
N GLU A 112 20.37 4.09 3.61
CA GLU A 112 21.31 4.98 4.29
C GLU A 112 20.77 5.46 5.64
N ARG A 113 19.48 5.83 5.70
CA ARG A 113 18.77 6.17 6.94
C ARG A 113 18.66 4.99 7.90
N THR A 114 18.39 3.81 7.37
CA THR A 114 18.33 2.57 8.17
C THR A 114 19.67 2.27 8.82
N LEU A 115 20.79 2.46 8.10
CA LEU A 115 22.14 2.31 8.66
C LEU A 115 22.40 3.29 9.81
N LYS A 116 21.86 4.51 9.72
CA LYS A 116 21.98 5.55 10.76
C LYS A 116 21.15 5.26 12.02
N LEU A 117 20.27 4.24 12.01
CA LEU A 117 19.58 3.79 13.22
C LEU A 117 20.55 3.20 14.26
N ASP A 118 21.76 2.80 13.83
CA ASP A 118 22.85 2.28 14.66
C ASP A 118 22.47 1.01 15.45
N HIS A 119 21.79 0.08 14.77
CA HIS A 119 21.44 -1.23 15.30
C HIS A 119 21.90 -2.33 14.33
N SER A 120 22.61 -3.34 14.83
CA SER A 120 23.24 -4.40 14.01
C SER A 120 22.28 -5.11 13.07
N ASP A 121 21.05 -5.33 13.53
CA ASP A 121 20.03 -6.09 12.80
C ASP A 121 19.17 -5.23 11.86
N ALA A 122 19.31 -3.90 11.88
CA ALA A 122 18.43 -3.00 11.13
C ALA A 122 18.49 -3.23 9.62
N THR A 123 19.70 -3.43 9.08
CA THR A 123 19.91 -3.73 7.65
C THR A 123 19.42 -5.11 7.25
N ALA A 124 19.51 -6.10 8.14
CA ALA A 124 18.96 -7.43 7.91
C ALA A 124 17.43 -7.37 7.80
N VAL A 125 16.76 -6.67 8.73
CA VAL A 125 15.31 -6.43 8.69
C VAL A 125 14.92 -5.68 7.42
N PHE A 126 15.61 -4.59 7.08
CA PHE A 126 15.36 -3.83 5.86
C PHE A 126 15.44 -4.69 4.60
N THR A 127 16.51 -5.48 4.48
CA THR A 127 16.76 -6.34 3.32
C THR A 127 15.70 -7.43 3.22
N GLU A 128 15.38 -8.12 4.32
CA GLU A 128 14.36 -9.16 4.38
C GLU A 128 13.00 -8.62 3.91
N GLN A 129 12.58 -7.47 4.43
CA GLN A 129 11.25 -6.91 4.14
C GLN A 129 11.14 -6.37 2.72
N LEU A 130 12.20 -5.79 2.16
CA LEU A 130 12.20 -5.34 0.76
C LEU A 130 12.24 -6.52 -0.22
N LEU A 131 12.92 -7.61 0.12
CA LEU A 131 12.85 -8.84 -0.67
C LEU A 131 11.42 -9.42 -0.68
N GLU A 132 10.75 -9.45 0.47
CA GLU A 132 9.35 -9.87 0.54
C GLU A 132 8.43 -8.94 -0.28
N LEU A 133 8.60 -7.63 -0.17
CA LEU A 133 7.82 -6.66 -0.96
C LEU A 133 7.95 -6.96 -2.46
N HIS A 134 9.16 -7.12 -2.97
CA HIS A 134 9.41 -7.43 -4.39
C HIS A 134 8.92 -8.83 -4.80
N ARG A 135 8.97 -9.83 -3.90
CA ARG A 135 8.37 -11.15 -4.15
C ARG A 135 6.86 -11.05 -4.30
N GLY A 136 6.20 -10.23 -3.48
CA GLY A 136 4.78 -9.94 -3.59
C GLY A 136 4.44 -9.23 -4.90
N GLN A 137 5.08 -8.09 -5.16
CA GLN A 137 4.91 -7.31 -6.39
C GLN A 137 5.13 -8.15 -7.65
N GLY A 138 6.22 -8.91 -7.68
CA GLY A 138 6.58 -9.75 -8.83
C GLY A 138 5.55 -10.83 -9.13
N MET A 139 4.92 -11.43 -8.11
CA MET A 139 3.86 -12.43 -8.33
C MET A 139 2.58 -11.79 -8.88
N GLU A 140 2.21 -10.61 -8.39
CA GLU A 140 1.06 -9.84 -8.90
C GLU A 140 1.24 -9.50 -10.39
N ILE A 141 2.41 -8.93 -10.74
CA ILE A 141 2.80 -8.63 -12.12
C ILE A 141 2.82 -9.90 -12.97
N TYR A 142 3.41 -10.98 -12.46
CA TYR A 142 3.49 -12.25 -13.18
C TYR A 142 2.10 -12.78 -13.54
N TRP A 143 1.17 -12.79 -12.59
CA TRP A 143 -0.21 -13.23 -12.85
C TRP A 143 -0.89 -12.34 -13.87
N ARG A 144 -0.82 -11.02 -13.70
CA ARG A 144 -1.39 -10.00 -14.58
C ARG A 144 -0.89 -10.13 -16.03
N ASP A 145 0.42 -10.26 -16.21
CA ASP A 145 1.05 -10.23 -17.53
C ASP A 145 1.01 -11.59 -18.24
N ASN A 146 0.82 -12.69 -17.50
CA ASN A 146 0.62 -14.04 -18.06
C ASN A 146 -0.85 -14.48 -18.08
N PHE A 147 -1.77 -13.61 -17.64
CA PHE A 147 -3.21 -13.87 -17.58
C PHE A 147 -3.59 -15.13 -16.79
N LEU A 148 -2.88 -15.36 -15.68
CA LEU A 148 -3.07 -16.49 -14.78
C LEU A 148 -3.79 -16.00 -13.53
N CYS A 149 -5.11 -16.19 -13.48
CA CYS A 149 -5.88 -15.82 -12.29
C CYS A 149 -5.43 -16.67 -11.08
N PRO A 150 -4.90 -16.06 -10.00
CA PRO A 150 -4.46 -16.79 -8.80
C PRO A 150 -5.65 -17.30 -8.00
N THR A 151 -5.43 -18.31 -7.16
CA THR A 151 -6.38 -18.68 -6.10
C THR A 151 -6.47 -17.55 -5.08
N GLU A 152 -7.58 -17.53 -4.33
CA GLU A 152 -7.72 -16.59 -3.23
C GLU A 152 -6.60 -16.75 -2.20
N GLN A 153 -6.17 -17.99 -1.93
CA GLN A 153 -5.08 -18.26 -1.00
C GLN A 153 -3.74 -17.72 -1.52
N GLU A 154 -3.43 -17.94 -2.80
CA GLU A 154 -2.24 -17.36 -3.43
C GLU A 154 -2.26 -15.83 -3.38
N TYR A 155 -3.40 -15.21 -3.69
CA TYR A 155 -3.58 -13.77 -3.55
C TYR A 155 -3.30 -13.31 -2.11
N LYS A 156 -3.88 -13.97 -1.10
CA LYS A 156 -3.65 -13.62 0.31
C LYS A 156 -2.18 -13.72 0.69
N GLU A 157 -1.46 -14.74 0.21
CA GLU A 157 -0.01 -14.86 0.44
C GLU A 157 0.77 -13.76 -0.28
N MET A 158 0.42 -13.41 -1.51
CA MET A 158 1.04 -12.30 -2.23
C MET A 158 0.86 -10.97 -1.47
N VAL A 159 -0.35 -10.68 -0.98
CA VAL A 159 -0.65 -9.45 -0.24
C VAL A 159 0.11 -9.38 1.09
N LYS A 160 0.23 -10.50 1.81
CA LYS A 160 1.07 -10.56 3.02
C LYS A 160 2.51 -10.15 2.72
N ARG A 161 3.03 -10.47 1.55
CA ARG A 161 4.38 -10.09 1.13
C ARG A 161 4.46 -8.63 0.67
N LYS A 162 3.60 -8.20 -0.27
CA LYS A 162 3.58 -6.84 -0.83
C LYS A 162 3.25 -5.79 0.24
N THR A 163 2.05 -5.87 0.82
CA THR A 163 1.52 -4.85 1.73
C THR A 163 1.94 -5.11 3.17
N GLY A 164 1.97 -6.39 3.58
CA GLY A 164 2.49 -6.79 4.89
C GLY A 164 3.99 -6.57 5.03
N GLY A 165 4.79 -6.63 3.95
CA GLY A 165 6.24 -6.39 4.00
C GLY A 165 6.60 -4.97 4.46
N LEU A 166 5.89 -3.95 3.96
CA LEU A 166 6.20 -2.56 4.35
C LEU A 166 5.68 -2.22 5.75
N PHE A 167 4.52 -2.74 6.15
CA PHE A 167 4.07 -2.63 7.55
C PHE A 167 4.98 -3.41 8.50
N GLY A 168 5.39 -4.60 8.09
CA GLY A 168 6.32 -5.47 8.80
C GLY A 168 7.68 -4.81 9.00
N LEU A 169 8.18 -4.07 8.01
CA LEU A 169 9.40 -3.26 8.13
C LEU A 169 9.32 -2.28 9.29
N GLY A 170 8.27 -1.45 9.33
CA GLY A 170 8.10 -0.47 10.40
C GLY A 170 8.05 -1.13 11.78
N VAL A 171 7.21 -2.15 11.94
CA VAL A 171 7.03 -2.85 13.22
C VAL A 171 8.31 -3.58 13.66
N LYS A 172 8.96 -4.32 12.76
CA LYS A 172 10.21 -5.04 13.06
C LYS A 172 11.34 -4.08 13.42
N LEU A 173 11.50 -2.97 12.69
CA LEU A 173 12.49 -1.95 13.05
C LEU A 173 12.21 -1.36 14.43
N MET A 174 10.95 -1.05 14.74
CA MET A 174 10.58 -0.55 16.07
C MET A 174 10.85 -1.58 17.17
N GLN A 175 10.64 -2.87 16.91
CA GLN A 175 10.93 -3.95 17.86
C GLN A 175 12.42 -4.06 18.24
N LEU A 176 13.34 -3.61 17.38
CA LEU A 176 14.77 -3.57 17.70
C LEU A 176 15.06 -2.64 18.89
N PHE A 177 14.30 -1.54 19.01
CA PHE A 177 14.47 -0.53 20.06
C PHE A 177 13.48 -0.70 21.23
N SER A 178 12.69 -1.78 21.23
CA SER A 178 11.67 -2.05 22.25
C SER A 178 12.08 -3.20 23.17
N SER A 179 11.70 -3.11 24.45
CA SER A 179 11.71 -4.25 25.38
C SER A 179 10.55 -5.22 25.14
N ASN A 180 9.49 -4.78 24.45
CA ASN A 180 8.36 -5.61 24.08
C ASN A 180 8.69 -6.49 22.86
N LYS A 181 8.74 -7.80 23.08
CA LYS A 181 9.03 -8.82 22.06
C LYS A 181 7.80 -9.66 21.67
N SER A 182 6.58 -9.15 21.92
CA SER A 182 5.35 -9.80 21.44
C SER A 182 5.39 -10.05 19.93
N ASP A 183 4.71 -11.11 19.48
CA ASP A 183 4.57 -11.40 18.06
C ASP A 183 3.47 -10.54 17.43
N PHE A 184 3.86 -9.58 16.59
CA PHE A 184 2.93 -8.72 15.85
C PHE A 184 2.65 -9.24 14.43
N THR A 185 3.21 -10.37 14.03
CA THR A 185 3.13 -10.89 12.65
C THR A 185 1.68 -11.07 12.21
N LYS A 186 0.83 -11.61 13.09
CA LYS A 186 -0.58 -11.86 12.79
C LYS A 186 -1.37 -10.57 12.59
N ILE A 187 -1.23 -9.59 13.49
CA ILE A 187 -1.94 -8.31 13.34
C ILE A 187 -1.46 -7.54 12.11
N VAL A 188 -0.15 -7.55 11.81
CA VAL A 188 0.41 -6.93 10.60
C VAL A 188 -0.16 -7.58 9.34
N ALA A 189 -0.24 -8.92 9.31
CA ALA A 189 -0.82 -9.65 8.18
C ALA A 189 -2.31 -9.35 7.99
N LEU A 190 -3.10 -9.33 9.08
CA LEU A 190 -4.53 -9.00 9.04
C LEU A 190 -4.76 -7.57 8.53
N MET A 191 -4.01 -6.60 9.05
CA MET A 191 -4.09 -5.21 8.59
C MET A 191 -3.69 -5.11 7.11
N GLY A 192 -2.60 -5.74 6.70
CA GLY A 192 -2.14 -5.73 5.30
C GLY A 192 -3.17 -6.29 4.34
N LEU A 193 -3.78 -7.43 4.68
CA LEU A 193 -4.89 -8.03 3.90
C LEU A 193 -6.10 -7.11 3.83
N TYR A 194 -6.51 -6.56 4.98
CA TYR A 194 -7.65 -5.66 5.05
C TYR A 194 -7.44 -4.41 4.18
N PHE A 195 -6.27 -3.77 4.27
CA PHE A 195 -5.94 -2.59 3.47
C PHE A 195 -5.97 -2.88 1.97
N GLN A 196 -5.38 -4.00 1.53
CA GLN A 196 -5.35 -4.32 0.11
C GLN A 196 -6.73 -4.67 -0.43
N ILE A 197 -7.48 -5.56 0.24
CA ILE A 197 -8.82 -5.94 -0.23
C ILE A 197 -9.75 -4.74 -0.23
N ARG A 198 -9.60 -3.82 0.72
CA ARG A 198 -10.33 -2.55 0.73
C ARG A 198 -9.94 -1.66 -0.45
N ASP A 199 -8.66 -1.55 -0.80
CA ASP A 199 -8.21 -0.77 -1.96
C ASP A 199 -8.78 -1.35 -3.27
N ASP A 200 -8.68 -2.67 -3.43
CA ASP A 200 -9.21 -3.43 -4.57
C ASP A 200 -10.74 -3.25 -4.70
N TYR A 201 -11.47 -3.33 -3.58
CA TYR A 201 -12.92 -3.07 -3.56
C TYR A 201 -13.24 -1.62 -3.95
N ALA A 202 -12.54 -0.66 -3.35
CA ALA A 202 -12.79 0.76 -3.56
C ALA A 202 -12.45 1.21 -4.99
N ASN A 203 -11.42 0.64 -5.62
CA ASN A 203 -11.06 0.91 -7.01
C ASN A 203 -12.25 0.68 -7.98
N LEU A 204 -13.10 -0.31 -7.68
CA LEU A 204 -14.20 -0.73 -8.53
C LEU A 204 -15.57 -0.16 -8.13
N GLN A 205 -15.77 0.23 -6.86
CA GLN A 205 -17.08 0.64 -6.33
C GLN A 205 -17.16 2.09 -5.85
N SER A 206 -16.03 2.73 -5.50
CA SER A 206 -16.06 4.04 -4.84
C SER A 206 -16.00 5.20 -5.84
N LYS A 207 -16.95 6.14 -5.68
CA LYS A 207 -16.96 7.42 -6.41
C LYS A 207 -15.76 8.29 -6.03
N GLU A 208 -15.38 8.35 -4.76
CA GLU A 208 -14.18 9.06 -4.28
C GLU A 208 -12.91 8.48 -4.93
N TYR A 209 -12.83 7.15 -5.08
CA TYR A 209 -11.72 6.52 -5.80
C TYR A 209 -11.74 6.84 -7.29
N THR A 210 -12.91 6.98 -7.91
CA THR A 210 -13.04 7.43 -9.31
C THR A 210 -12.57 8.88 -9.51
N GLU A 211 -12.54 9.69 -8.45
CA GLU A 211 -12.00 11.06 -8.48
C GLU A 211 -10.49 11.07 -8.20
N ASN A 212 -10.01 10.18 -7.32
CA ASN A 212 -8.60 10.07 -6.96
C ASN A 212 -7.75 9.21 -7.90
N LYS A 213 -8.38 8.29 -8.64
CA LYS A 213 -7.84 7.40 -9.66
C LYS A 213 -8.74 7.50 -10.91
N SER A 214 -8.38 6.83 -12.00
CA SER A 214 -9.32 6.68 -13.14
C SER A 214 -10.44 5.67 -12.82
N TYR A 215 -11.60 5.77 -13.48
CA TYR A 215 -12.73 4.86 -13.26
C TYR A 215 -12.33 3.39 -13.49
N CYS A 216 -12.44 2.55 -12.45
CA CYS A 216 -12.06 1.13 -12.47
C CYS A 216 -10.69 0.89 -13.10
N GLU A 217 -9.66 1.56 -12.57
CA GLU A 217 -8.29 1.49 -13.09
C GLU A 217 -7.74 0.06 -13.06
N ASP A 218 -8.08 -0.75 -12.04
CA ASP A 218 -7.66 -2.16 -11.95
C ASP A 218 -8.04 -2.97 -13.23
N LEU A 219 -9.17 -2.64 -13.87
CA LEU A 219 -9.60 -3.28 -15.12
C LEU A 219 -8.75 -2.85 -16.32
N THR A 220 -8.26 -1.60 -16.34
CA THR A 220 -7.30 -1.12 -17.36
C THR A 220 -5.93 -1.71 -17.12
N GLU A 221 -5.49 -1.84 -15.89
CA GLU A 221 -4.23 -2.47 -15.51
C GLU A 221 -4.23 -3.97 -15.88
N GLY A 222 -5.41 -4.59 -15.95
CA GLY A 222 -5.58 -6.03 -16.13
C GLY A 222 -5.31 -6.80 -14.84
N LYS A 223 -5.45 -6.12 -13.70
CA LYS A 223 -5.08 -6.63 -12.38
C LYS A 223 -6.08 -7.68 -11.91
N PHE A 224 -5.56 -8.77 -11.33
CA PHE A 224 -6.36 -9.75 -10.62
C PHE A 224 -6.61 -9.29 -9.17
N SER A 225 -7.43 -8.25 -9.01
CA SER A 225 -7.83 -7.75 -7.69
C SER A 225 -8.83 -8.70 -7.02
N PHE A 226 -9.01 -8.58 -5.70
CA PHE A 226 -9.81 -9.54 -4.91
C PHE A 226 -11.23 -9.80 -5.48
N PRO A 227 -12.04 -8.77 -5.83
CA PRO A 227 -13.37 -8.99 -6.40
C PRO A 227 -13.30 -9.64 -7.79
N VAL A 228 -12.27 -9.33 -8.59
CA VAL A 228 -12.03 -9.93 -9.91
C VAL A 228 -11.70 -11.41 -9.79
N ILE A 229 -10.80 -11.79 -8.87
CA ILE A 229 -10.45 -13.19 -8.61
C ILE A 229 -11.69 -14.00 -8.24
N HIS A 230 -12.49 -13.50 -7.29
CA HIS A 230 -13.74 -14.15 -6.91
C HIS A 230 -14.67 -14.30 -8.11
N SER A 231 -14.85 -13.24 -8.91
CA SER A 231 -15.77 -13.30 -10.06
C SER A 231 -15.40 -14.37 -11.10
N ILE A 232 -14.09 -14.52 -11.38
CA ILE A 232 -13.58 -15.50 -12.33
C ILE A 232 -13.72 -16.92 -11.76
N ARG A 233 -13.38 -17.11 -10.48
CA ARG A 233 -13.35 -18.44 -9.87
C ARG A 233 -14.72 -18.99 -9.49
N SER A 234 -15.66 -18.11 -9.15
CA SER A 234 -17.03 -18.49 -8.84
C SER A 234 -17.85 -18.83 -10.10
N ASN A 235 -17.36 -18.51 -11.30
CA ASN A 235 -18.01 -18.84 -12.56
C ASN A 235 -17.00 -19.19 -13.68
N LEU A 236 -16.30 -20.32 -13.53
CA LEU A 236 -15.26 -20.77 -14.49
C LEU A 236 -15.78 -21.01 -15.93
N GLY A 237 -17.08 -21.19 -16.12
CA GLY A 237 -17.69 -21.37 -17.43
C GLY A 237 -17.88 -20.07 -18.22
N ASP A 238 -17.71 -18.91 -17.59
CA ASP A 238 -17.93 -17.61 -18.19
C ASP A 238 -16.60 -16.86 -18.42
N PRO A 239 -16.12 -16.77 -19.68
CA PRO A 239 -14.84 -16.15 -19.97
C PRO A 239 -14.88 -14.62 -19.99
N ARG A 240 -16.04 -13.98 -19.82
CA ARG A 240 -16.23 -12.54 -20.06
C ARG A 240 -15.31 -11.68 -19.20
N ILE A 241 -15.27 -11.88 -17.88
CA ILE A 241 -14.40 -11.08 -16.99
C ILE A 241 -12.93 -11.30 -17.35
N MET A 242 -12.51 -12.56 -17.53
CA MET A 242 -11.13 -12.88 -17.91
C MET A 242 -10.72 -12.20 -19.24
N ASN A 243 -11.61 -12.19 -20.23
CA ASN A 243 -11.36 -11.52 -21.50
C ASN A 243 -11.29 -10.00 -21.37
N ILE A 244 -12.11 -9.39 -20.53
CA ILE A 244 -12.05 -7.94 -20.27
C ILE A 244 -10.73 -7.57 -19.58
N ILE A 245 -10.30 -8.37 -18.60
CA ILE A 245 -8.99 -8.22 -17.93
C ILE A 245 -7.84 -8.30 -18.94
N ARG A 246 -7.89 -9.25 -19.89
CA ARG A 246 -6.90 -9.39 -20.97
C ARG A 246 -6.86 -8.20 -21.91
N GLN A 247 -7.99 -7.54 -22.15
CA GLN A 247 -8.08 -6.41 -23.07
C GLN A 247 -7.39 -5.15 -22.53
N ARG A 248 -7.21 -5.02 -21.21
CA ARG A 248 -6.67 -3.80 -20.58
C ARG A 248 -7.38 -2.54 -21.08
N THR A 249 -8.70 -2.64 -21.18
CA THR A 249 -9.52 -1.65 -21.87
C THR A 249 -9.54 -0.31 -21.13
N THR A 250 -9.58 0.78 -21.89
CA THR A 250 -9.88 2.13 -21.38
C THR A 250 -11.34 2.52 -21.62
N ASP A 251 -12.13 1.68 -22.29
CA ASP A 251 -13.53 1.92 -22.60
C ASP A 251 -14.40 1.83 -21.34
N ILE A 252 -15.11 2.92 -21.05
CA ILE A 252 -15.94 3.07 -19.85
C ILE A 252 -17.15 2.12 -19.88
N GLU A 253 -17.74 1.86 -21.04
CA GLU A 253 -18.91 1.00 -21.15
C GLU A 253 -18.54 -0.47 -20.94
N ILE A 254 -17.36 -0.90 -21.41
CA ILE A 254 -16.83 -2.24 -21.12
C ILE A 254 -16.54 -2.39 -19.62
N LYS A 255 -15.99 -1.35 -18.97
CA LYS A 255 -15.74 -1.36 -17.52
C LYS A 255 -17.03 -1.43 -16.71
N LYS A 256 -18.04 -0.62 -17.04
CA LYS A 256 -19.38 -0.68 -16.41
C LYS A 256 -19.99 -2.07 -16.56
N TYR A 257 -19.93 -2.64 -17.76
CA TYR A 257 -20.41 -3.99 -18.01
C TYR A 257 -19.72 -5.05 -17.13
N ALA A 258 -18.41 -4.95 -16.94
CA ALA A 258 -17.67 -5.84 -16.06
C ALA A 258 -18.11 -5.69 -14.60
N VAL A 259 -18.25 -4.45 -14.11
CA VAL A 259 -18.74 -4.16 -12.76
C VAL A 259 -20.14 -4.73 -12.55
N ASP A 260 -21.07 -4.52 -13.48
CA ASP A 260 -22.42 -5.06 -13.40
C ASP A 260 -22.44 -6.60 -13.36
N LEU A 261 -21.56 -7.24 -14.13
CA LEU A 261 -21.41 -8.69 -14.12
C LEU A 261 -20.87 -9.19 -12.78
N MET A 262 -19.87 -8.51 -12.22
CA MET A 262 -19.31 -8.84 -10.91
C MET A 262 -20.31 -8.64 -9.76
N GLU A 263 -21.19 -7.63 -9.85
CA GLU A 263 -22.29 -7.42 -8.91
C GLU A 263 -23.29 -8.58 -8.99
N LYS A 264 -23.69 -9.01 -10.19
CA LYS A 264 -24.60 -10.15 -10.38
C LYS A 264 -24.02 -11.48 -9.87
N ILE A 265 -22.70 -11.64 -9.93
CA ILE A 265 -22.00 -12.82 -9.38
C ILE A 265 -21.91 -12.75 -7.84
N GLY A 266 -22.12 -11.57 -7.24
CA GLY A 266 -22.00 -11.35 -5.80
C GLY A 266 -20.57 -11.09 -5.32
N SER A 267 -19.64 -10.75 -6.22
CA SER A 267 -18.23 -10.53 -5.85
C SER A 267 -18.01 -9.37 -4.90
N PHE A 268 -18.80 -8.31 -5.02
CA PHE A 268 -18.71 -7.16 -4.13
C PHE A 268 -19.29 -7.46 -2.74
N GLU A 269 -20.38 -8.21 -2.67
CA GLU A 269 -20.92 -8.69 -1.40
C GLU A 269 -19.93 -9.63 -0.69
N TYR A 270 -19.37 -10.59 -1.44
CA TYR A 270 -18.33 -11.48 -0.94
C TYR A 270 -17.14 -10.70 -0.37
N SER A 271 -16.63 -9.71 -1.11
CA SER A 271 -15.52 -8.86 -0.66
C SER A 271 -15.85 -8.11 0.63
N ARG A 272 -17.05 -7.53 0.75
CA ARG A 272 -17.50 -6.86 1.99
C ARG A 272 -17.57 -7.81 3.16
N ASN A 273 -18.02 -9.05 2.95
CA ASN A 273 -18.09 -10.05 4.02
C ASN A 273 -16.70 -10.46 4.50
N VAL A 274 -15.76 -10.71 3.58
CA VAL A 274 -14.35 -10.98 3.92
C VAL A 274 -13.72 -9.81 4.69
N LEU A 275 -14.01 -8.57 4.30
CA LEU A 275 -13.53 -7.39 5.02
C LEU A 275 -14.10 -7.26 6.43
N LYS A 276 -15.39 -7.60 6.64
CA LYS A 276 -15.99 -7.66 7.99
C LYS A 276 -15.34 -8.72 8.85
N GLU A 277 -15.04 -9.90 8.29
CA GLU A 277 -14.34 -10.97 8.99
C GLU A 277 -12.92 -10.57 9.36
N LEU A 278 -12.18 -9.93 8.45
CA LEU A 278 -10.83 -9.42 8.71
C LEU A 278 -10.83 -8.32 9.79
N ASP A 279 -11.80 -7.39 9.78
CA ASP A 279 -11.96 -6.39 10.85
C ASP A 279 -12.21 -7.06 12.21
N ALA A 280 -13.11 -8.05 12.27
CA ALA A 280 -13.38 -8.78 13.50
C ALA A 280 -12.15 -9.54 14.01
N GLN A 281 -11.43 -10.22 13.12
CA GLN A 281 -10.18 -10.91 13.45
C GLN A 281 -9.10 -9.94 13.94
N ALA A 282 -8.93 -8.79 13.29
CA ALA A 282 -7.98 -7.77 13.68
C ALA A 282 -8.30 -7.20 15.07
N ARG A 283 -9.57 -6.92 15.37
CA ARG A 283 -10.01 -6.45 16.71
C ARG A 283 -9.78 -7.49 17.79
N ASN A 284 -10.07 -8.76 17.51
CA ASN A 284 -9.80 -9.84 18.45
C ASN A 284 -8.30 -9.96 18.73
N GLU A 285 -7.46 -9.85 17.70
CA GLU A 285 -6.01 -9.86 17.85
C GLU A 285 -5.49 -8.64 18.64
N ILE A 286 -6.04 -7.45 18.39
CA ILE A 286 -5.73 -6.24 19.17
C ILE A 286 -6.04 -6.44 20.65
N ASN A 287 -7.18 -7.05 20.97
CA ASN A 287 -7.54 -7.36 22.36
C ASN A 287 -6.57 -8.39 22.97
N HIS A 288 -6.19 -9.42 22.21
CA HIS A 288 -5.21 -10.42 22.65
C HIS A 288 -3.84 -9.80 22.96
N LEU A 289 -3.41 -8.79 22.19
CA LEU A 289 -2.15 -8.06 22.38
C LEU A 289 -2.23 -6.96 23.47
N GLY A 290 -3.26 -6.97 24.32
CA GLY A 290 -3.38 -6.04 25.45
C GLY A 290 -4.09 -4.72 25.14
N CYS A 291 -4.95 -4.69 24.11
CA CYS A 291 -5.74 -3.56 23.64
C CYS A 291 -4.91 -2.38 23.09
N ASN A 292 -5.45 -1.69 22.09
CA ASN A 292 -4.80 -0.52 21.48
C ASN A 292 -5.82 0.44 20.88
N LYS A 293 -6.14 1.50 21.61
CA LYS A 293 -7.14 2.49 21.18
C LYS A 293 -6.79 3.18 19.86
N TYR A 294 -5.50 3.34 19.55
CA TYR A 294 -5.06 4.00 18.32
C TYR A 294 -5.26 3.09 17.12
N LEU A 295 -4.96 1.80 17.24
CA LEU A 295 -5.17 0.86 16.16
C LEU A 295 -6.67 0.58 15.91
N ILE A 296 -7.47 0.56 16.98
CA ILE A 296 -8.94 0.51 16.88
C ILE A 296 -9.48 1.73 16.13
N ALA A 297 -9.01 2.93 16.45
CA ALA A 297 -9.42 4.15 15.74
C ALA A 297 -9.05 4.12 14.25
N VAL A 298 -7.89 3.55 13.89
CA VAL A 298 -7.52 3.33 12.49
C VAL A 298 -8.51 2.38 11.81
N LEU A 299 -8.89 1.26 12.45
CA LEU A 299 -9.89 0.34 11.89
C LEU A 299 -11.27 1.00 11.74
N ASP A 300 -11.67 1.84 12.70
CA ASP A 300 -12.94 2.56 12.66
C ASP A 300 -12.99 3.57 11.50
N GLU A 301 -11.90 4.27 11.23
CA GLU A 301 -11.79 5.19 10.09
C GLU A 301 -11.90 4.47 8.74
N LEU A 302 -11.45 3.21 8.67
CA LEU A 302 -11.48 2.43 7.43
C LEU A 302 -12.83 1.77 7.15
N LYS A 303 -13.74 1.73 8.14
CA LYS A 303 -15.12 1.22 7.98
C LYS A 303 -16.02 2.10 7.12
N LEU A 304 -15.54 3.26 6.68
CA LEU A 304 -16.23 4.08 5.71
C LEU A 304 -16.04 3.45 4.32
N TRP A 305 -17.07 2.73 3.88
CA TRP A 305 -17.21 2.12 2.54
C TRP A 305 -18.13 2.97 1.68
#